data_AF-A0A5C7RKP2-F1
#
_entry.id   AF-A0A5C7RKP2-F1
#
_cell.length_a   1.000
_cell.length_b   1.000
_cell.length_c   1.000
_cell.angle_alpha   90.00
_cell.angle_beta   90.00
_cell.angle_gamma   90.00
#
_symmetry.space_group_name_H-M   'P 1'
#
loop_
_entity.id
_entity.type
_entity.pdbx_description
1 polymer ?
#
loop_
_entity_poly.entity_id
_entity_poly.type
_entity_poly.pdbx_seq_one_letter_code
_entity_poly.pdbx_strand_id
1 'polypeptide(L)'
;MMMSLISKLKLSCLIAVPLVLSACGDEVDQSVDNLFEDMDYSDSIAWPTTQNTNCPVWKAGDTITINSSLKLPQNCVYNQVTIKLAKPNIEFDCNGAVFNGIKELHRHSFGDTYTAAEAPRGTAFQVAQAEAETTRLQNISIRNCQILNYIHGVDVKYNLSANTIFGLRQGTVSEDILRTKAPTDIKVFNSKIINTHGSGVYVYRYITNFQMSATHVKGAGGPGLYLDSGTRAATIKGSFFEGNGFSSYDETTRVRAARRTDLAKREGIAIDSSGQHVIQSNSFKDNGDGGVYLYKNCWENSANANEWPRLDGANNNKIDGNYFFNETVGIWVAERADRDLADFNCGDPIVLQEGSKKFYRDYASTNILSNNRFDMMQTGIKVMDDNTVIERNTFARVENYDLDIGSRVRLAIGDAVSNTNVGTNTYSKANSIRYQYGAQ
;
A
#
# COMPACT_ATOMS: atom_id res chain seq x y z
N MET A 1 65.50 -0.37 -3.14
CA MET A 1 66.92 -0.66 -2.81
C MET A 1 67.30 0.34 -1.75
N MET A 2 67.46 0.11 -0.45
CA MET A 2 67.65 -1.03 0.47
C MET A 2 66.72 -0.78 1.70
N MET A 3 66.00 -1.77 2.25
CA MET A 3 66.35 -2.59 3.44
C MET A 3 66.73 -1.76 4.68
N SER A 4 66.31 -1.99 5.93
CA SER A 4 65.76 -3.19 6.59
C SER A 4 65.41 -2.89 8.08
N LEU A 5 64.29 -3.46 8.54
CA LEU A 5 63.92 -4.10 9.82
C LEU A 5 64.58 -3.78 11.21
N ILE A 6 63.66 -3.61 12.19
CA ILE A 6 63.47 -4.27 13.52
C ILE A 6 64.51 -4.10 14.66
N SER A 7 64.05 -3.60 15.82
CA SER A 7 64.09 -4.28 17.16
C SER A 7 63.38 -3.42 18.23
N LYS A 8 62.26 -3.89 18.81
CA LYS A 8 62.12 -4.58 20.11
C LYS A 8 62.78 -3.86 21.30
N LEU A 9 61.96 -3.22 22.13
CA LEU A 9 62.21 -3.12 23.57
C LEU A 9 60.99 -3.63 24.34
N LYS A 10 61.21 -4.69 25.12
CA LYS A 10 60.32 -5.17 26.19
C LYS A 10 60.59 -4.31 27.42
N LEU A 11 59.55 -3.84 28.09
CA LEU A 11 59.62 -3.56 29.52
C LEU A 11 58.37 -4.13 30.20
N SER A 12 58.60 -5.17 30.98
CA SER A 12 57.64 -5.81 31.86
C SER A 12 57.52 -4.98 33.14
N CYS A 13 56.30 -4.64 33.55
CA CYS A 13 56.03 -4.34 34.95
C CYS A 13 54.70 -4.98 35.33
N LEU A 14 54.77 -6.03 36.16
CA LEU A 14 53.65 -6.62 36.86
C LEU A 14 53.19 -5.63 37.94
N ILE A 15 51.95 -5.14 37.87
CA ILE A 15 51.17 -4.74 39.06
C ILE A 15 49.72 -5.19 38.82
N ALA A 16 49.13 -5.72 39.89
CA ALA A 16 47.86 -6.44 39.93
C ALA A 16 46.60 -5.56 39.69
N VAL A 17 45.67 -6.16 38.94
CA VAL A 17 44.18 -6.10 38.92
C VAL A 17 43.51 -5.20 39.98
N PRO A 18 42.55 -4.32 39.62
CA PRO A 18 41.16 -4.73 39.40
C PRO A 18 40.55 -4.35 38.05
N LEU A 19 39.68 -5.24 37.57
CA LEU A 19 38.79 -5.07 36.44
C LEU A 19 38.03 -3.73 36.50
N VAL A 20 38.18 -2.93 35.45
CA VAL A 20 37.11 -2.05 34.96
C VAL A 20 37.03 -2.26 33.45
N LEU A 21 36.09 -3.10 33.02
CA LEU A 21 35.61 -3.12 31.65
C LEU A 21 34.87 -1.79 31.42
N SER A 22 35.58 -0.78 30.91
CA SER A 22 34.91 0.39 30.33
C SER A 22 34.58 0.07 28.87
N ALA A 23 33.28 -0.12 28.64
CA ALA A 23 32.58 -0.20 27.36
C ALA A 23 33.36 0.32 26.15
N CYS A 24 33.82 -0.62 25.31
CA CYS A 24 33.77 -0.43 23.87
C CYS A 24 32.49 -1.12 23.39
N GLY A 25 31.63 -0.38 22.72
CA GLY A 25 30.37 -0.87 22.20
C GLY A 25 29.49 0.32 21.86
N ASP A 26 29.89 1.06 20.83
CA ASP A 26 28.93 1.83 20.06
C ASP A 26 27.91 0.81 19.52
N GLU A 27 26.77 0.67 20.21
CA GLU A 27 25.57 0.09 19.61
C GLU A 27 25.17 1.07 18.51
N VAL A 28 25.55 0.75 17.27
CA VAL A 28 24.95 1.37 16.11
C VAL A 28 23.50 0.91 16.11
N ASP A 29 22.64 1.76 16.67
CA ASP A 29 21.20 1.76 16.52
C ASP A 29 20.87 1.94 15.02
N GLN A 30 21.03 0.87 14.25
CA GLN A 30 20.51 0.79 12.90
C GLN A 30 19.02 0.47 13.01
N SER A 31 18.24 1.49 13.35
CA SER A 31 16.79 1.41 13.22
C SER A 31 16.46 0.91 11.81
N VAL A 32 15.49 -0.01 11.71
CA VAL A 32 15.05 -0.62 10.44
C VAL A 32 14.72 0.44 9.37
N ASP A 33 14.37 1.66 9.80
CA ASP A 33 14.01 2.79 8.93
C ASP A 33 15.14 3.28 8.00
N ASN A 34 16.42 3.01 8.32
CA ASN A 34 17.58 3.50 7.56
C ASN A 34 18.36 2.42 6.79
N LEU A 35 17.88 1.18 6.74
CA LEU A 35 18.63 0.07 6.13
C LEU A 35 18.66 0.13 4.58
N PHE A 36 17.72 0.83 3.95
CA PHE A 36 17.64 0.95 2.49
C PHE A 36 17.40 2.40 2.07
N GLU A 37 18.29 2.88 1.20
CA GLU A 37 18.15 4.18 0.53
C GLU A 37 16.92 4.20 -0.39
N ASP A 38 16.39 5.40 -0.62
CA ASP A 38 15.30 5.60 -1.56
C ASP A 38 15.75 5.36 -3.01
N MET A 39 15.32 4.23 -3.58
CA MET A 39 15.71 3.81 -4.93
C MET A 39 14.73 4.28 -6.01
N ASP A 40 15.27 4.70 -7.16
CA ASP A 40 14.53 4.75 -8.42
C ASP A 40 14.46 3.34 -9.02
N TYR A 41 13.24 2.85 -9.26
CA TYR A 41 13.01 1.52 -9.80
C TYR A 41 12.91 1.47 -11.33
N SER A 42 13.23 2.56 -12.05
CA SER A 42 13.07 2.67 -13.51
C SER A 42 13.83 1.58 -14.28
N ASP A 43 14.96 1.09 -13.75
CA ASP A 43 15.74 -0.01 -14.32
C ASP A 43 15.01 -1.37 -14.31
N SER A 44 13.90 -1.47 -13.58
CA SER A 44 13.04 -2.65 -13.63
C SER A 44 12.21 -2.74 -14.91
N ILE A 45 12.14 -1.68 -15.72
CA ILE A 45 11.45 -1.63 -17.00
C ILE A 45 12.37 -2.19 -18.10
N ALA A 46 11.85 -3.14 -18.87
CA ALA A 46 12.51 -3.65 -20.06
C ALA A 46 12.18 -2.74 -21.25
N TRP A 47 13.04 -1.77 -21.51
CA TRP A 47 12.91 -0.86 -22.63
C TRP A 47 13.25 -1.54 -23.96
N PRO A 48 12.43 -1.36 -25.00
CA PRO A 48 12.76 -1.89 -26.32
C PRO A 48 13.95 -1.14 -26.91
N THR A 49 14.92 -1.87 -27.47
CA THR A 49 16.06 -1.30 -28.19
C THR A 49 15.67 -0.70 -29.54
N THR A 50 14.58 -1.21 -30.13
CA THR A 50 14.04 -0.73 -31.40
C THR A 50 12.52 -0.68 -31.31
N GLN A 51 11.93 0.49 -31.56
CA GLN A 51 10.48 0.66 -31.57
C GLN A 51 9.85 -0.07 -32.76
N ASN A 52 8.76 -0.80 -32.51
CA ASN A 52 8.04 -1.50 -33.56
C ASN A 52 7.18 -0.52 -34.39
N THR A 53 7.40 -0.48 -35.70
CA THR A 53 6.69 0.43 -36.62
C THR A 53 5.22 0.08 -36.80
N ASN A 54 4.78 -1.11 -36.37
CA ASN A 54 3.38 -1.54 -36.44
C ASN A 54 2.56 -1.12 -35.20
N CYS A 55 3.19 -0.46 -34.22
CA CYS A 55 2.47 0.05 -33.05
C CYS A 55 1.41 1.08 -33.47
N PRO A 56 0.20 1.03 -32.88
CA PRO A 56 -0.77 2.11 -33.01
C PRO A 56 -0.14 3.48 -32.72
N VAL A 57 -0.45 4.47 -33.55
CA VAL A 57 0.11 5.82 -33.41
C VAL A 57 -0.76 6.61 -32.43
N TRP A 58 -0.32 6.65 -31.17
CA TRP A 58 -0.93 7.42 -30.08
C TRP A 58 0.01 8.54 -29.64
N LYS A 59 -0.51 9.75 -29.48
CA LYS A 59 0.25 10.95 -29.16
C LYS A 59 0.25 11.22 -27.65
N ALA A 60 1.27 11.91 -27.18
CA ALA A 60 1.32 12.36 -25.79
C ALA A 60 0.10 13.24 -25.45
N GLY A 61 -0.53 12.95 -24.32
CA GLY A 61 -1.76 13.60 -23.87
C GLY A 61 -3.04 12.89 -24.31
N ASP A 62 -2.97 11.94 -25.25
CA ASP A 62 -4.14 11.22 -25.74
C ASP A 62 -4.79 10.36 -24.64
N THR A 63 -6.12 10.29 -24.70
CA THR A 63 -6.90 9.27 -23.99
C THR A 63 -7.52 8.34 -25.02
N ILE A 64 -7.03 7.12 -25.10
CA ILE A 64 -7.46 6.12 -26.08
C ILE A 64 -8.58 5.28 -25.46
N THR A 65 -9.77 5.35 -26.05
CA THR A 65 -10.90 4.52 -25.62
C THR A 65 -10.89 3.19 -26.34
N ILE A 66 -10.83 2.10 -25.57
CA ILE A 66 -10.84 0.73 -26.05
C ILE A 66 -12.24 0.16 -25.84
N ASN A 67 -12.86 -0.27 -26.93
CA ASN A 67 -14.23 -0.81 -26.96
C ASN A 67 -14.28 -2.31 -27.27
N SER A 68 -13.14 -2.93 -27.57
CA SER A 68 -12.99 -4.35 -27.87
C SER A 68 -11.61 -4.82 -27.42
N SER A 69 -11.42 -6.12 -27.19
CA SER A 69 -10.11 -6.68 -26.85
C SER A 69 -9.03 -6.26 -27.85
N LEU A 70 -7.86 -5.94 -27.32
CA LEU A 70 -6.71 -5.46 -28.09
C LEU A 70 -5.44 -6.11 -27.56
N LYS A 71 -4.64 -6.67 -28.46
CA LYS A 71 -3.26 -7.05 -28.19
C LYS A 71 -2.32 -6.12 -28.95
N LEU A 72 -1.42 -5.47 -28.23
CA LEU A 72 -0.42 -4.61 -28.84
C LEU A 72 0.71 -5.43 -29.49
N PRO A 73 1.34 -4.91 -30.56
CA PRO A 73 2.63 -5.43 -31.00
C PRO A 73 3.67 -5.34 -29.87
N GLN A 74 4.66 -6.22 -29.88
CA GLN A 74 5.79 -6.10 -28.96
C GLN A 74 6.57 -4.81 -29.24
N ASN A 75 7.29 -4.31 -28.24
CA ASN A 75 8.20 -3.17 -28.34
C ASN A 75 7.49 -1.85 -28.69
N CYS A 76 6.24 -1.69 -28.27
CA CYS A 76 5.57 -0.39 -28.28
C CYS A 76 5.95 0.44 -27.05
N VAL A 77 6.12 1.75 -27.27
CA VAL A 77 6.40 2.74 -26.22
C VAL A 77 5.44 3.91 -26.40
N TYR A 78 4.79 4.30 -25.30
CA TYR A 78 3.82 5.39 -25.26
C TYR A 78 4.14 6.34 -24.11
N ASN A 79 4.33 7.61 -24.42
CA ASN A 79 4.55 8.65 -23.42
C ASN A 79 3.26 9.45 -23.22
N GLN A 80 2.86 9.63 -21.97
CA GLN A 80 1.72 10.40 -21.51
C GLN A 80 0.37 9.99 -22.16
N VAL A 81 0.20 8.72 -22.49
CA VAL A 81 -1.05 8.17 -23.03
C VAL A 81 -1.87 7.55 -21.90
N THR A 82 -3.18 7.79 -21.90
CA THR A 82 -4.13 7.09 -21.02
C THR A 82 -4.98 6.12 -21.83
N ILE A 83 -5.14 4.89 -21.34
CA ILE A 83 -6.03 3.88 -21.92
C ILE A 83 -7.31 3.80 -21.08
N LYS A 84 -8.46 4.03 -21.71
CA LYS A 84 -9.79 3.88 -21.09
C LYS A 84 -10.49 2.63 -21.61
N LEU A 85 -10.77 1.67 -20.75
CA LEU A 85 -11.50 0.44 -21.07
C LEU A 85 -12.99 0.68 -20.77
N ALA A 86 -13.79 0.87 -21.82
CA ALA A 86 -15.15 1.44 -21.70
C ALA A 86 -16.29 0.44 -22.00
N LYS A 87 -15.98 -0.84 -22.23
CA LYS A 87 -16.97 -1.91 -22.45
C LYS A 87 -16.63 -3.15 -21.62
N PRO A 88 -17.62 -3.97 -21.25
CA PRO A 88 -17.36 -5.26 -20.61
C PRO A 88 -16.68 -6.24 -21.57
N ASN A 89 -16.14 -7.33 -21.04
CA ASN A 89 -15.52 -8.42 -21.81
C ASN A 89 -14.34 -7.97 -22.68
N ILE A 90 -13.52 -7.05 -22.17
CA ILE A 90 -12.31 -6.58 -22.85
C ILE A 90 -11.08 -7.24 -22.25
N GLU A 91 -10.21 -7.74 -23.11
CA GLU A 91 -8.84 -8.07 -22.76
C GLU A 91 -7.88 -7.08 -23.44
N PHE A 92 -7.08 -6.38 -22.64
CA PHE A 92 -5.99 -5.54 -23.11
C PHE A 92 -4.64 -6.20 -22.78
N ASP A 93 -4.00 -6.75 -23.80
CA ASP A 93 -2.67 -7.35 -23.70
C ASP A 93 -1.62 -6.37 -24.23
N CYS A 94 -0.87 -5.76 -23.32
CA CYS A 94 0.21 -4.85 -23.68
C CYS A 94 1.37 -5.55 -24.40
N ASN A 95 1.48 -6.89 -24.28
CA ASN A 95 2.54 -7.67 -24.92
C ASN A 95 3.95 -7.10 -24.66
N GLY A 96 4.19 -6.62 -23.43
CA GLY A 96 5.43 -6.00 -22.99
C GLY A 96 5.56 -4.50 -23.30
N ALA A 97 4.55 -3.85 -23.88
CA ALA A 97 4.59 -2.42 -24.17
C ALA A 97 4.83 -1.55 -22.92
N VAL A 98 5.56 -0.46 -23.12
CA VAL A 98 5.91 0.51 -22.08
C VAL A 98 5.00 1.73 -22.19
N PHE A 99 4.39 2.09 -21.06
CA PHE A 99 3.61 3.30 -20.86
C PHE A 99 4.34 4.15 -19.84
N ASN A 100 4.73 5.37 -20.21
CA ASN A 100 5.45 6.30 -19.35
C ASN A 100 4.63 7.57 -19.13
N GLY A 101 4.34 7.91 -17.87
CA GLY A 101 3.48 9.03 -17.49
C GLY A 101 4.14 10.39 -17.60
N ILE A 102 5.45 10.44 -17.84
CA ILE A 102 6.22 11.69 -18.06
C ILE A 102 6.96 11.62 -19.41
N LYS A 103 7.67 12.69 -19.75
CA LYS A 103 8.47 12.75 -20.99
C LYS A 103 9.85 12.10 -20.86
N GLU A 104 10.38 12.06 -19.64
CA GLU A 104 11.70 11.51 -19.32
C GLU A 104 11.61 10.07 -18.81
N LEU A 105 12.73 9.34 -18.83
CA LEU A 105 12.77 7.97 -18.32
C LEU A 105 12.67 7.93 -16.79
N HIS A 106 13.46 8.79 -16.14
CA HIS A 106 13.58 8.81 -14.70
C HIS A 106 12.51 9.70 -14.08
N ARG A 107 12.00 9.26 -12.95
CA ARG A 107 11.24 10.16 -12.07
C ARG A 107 12.16 11.29 -11.60
N HIS A 108 11.60 12.48 -11.35
CA HIS A 108 12.35 13.56 -10.73
C HIS A 108 12.82 13.14 -9.33
N SER A 109 13.95 13.68 -8.89
CA SER A 109 14.49 13.46 -7.55
C SER A 109 13.52 14.00 -6.50
N PHE A 110 13.67 13.57 -5.25
CA PHE A 110 12.87 14.11 -4.16
C PHE A 110 13.17 15.59 -3.96
N GLY A 111 12.14 16.39 -3.71
CA GLY A 111 12.26 17.85 -3.60
C GLY A 111 12.31 18.58 -4.94
N ASP A 112 12.57 17.90 -6.06
CA ASP A 112 12.52 18.52 -7.38
C ASP A 112 11.06 18.81 -7.77
N THR A 113 10.83 19.99 -8.33
CA THR A 113 9.52 20.42 -8.82
C THR A 113 9.34 20.05 -10.29
N TYR A 114 8.16 19.52 -10.64
CA TYR A 114 7.76 19.40 -12.05
C TYR A 114 7.29 20.74 -12.61
N THR A 115 7.70 21.09 -13.83
CA THR A 115 6.92 22.10 -14.58
C THR A 115 5.55 21.52 -14.96
N ALA A 116 4.58 22.39 -15.25
CA ALA A 116 3.26 21.93 -15.69
C ALA A 116 3.30 21.03 -16.95
N ALA A 117 4.32 21.21 -17.80
CA ALA A 117 4.49 20.44 -19.03
C ALA A 117 5.22 19.09 -18.84
N GLU A 118 5.88 18.91 -17.70
CA GLU A 118 6.62 17.70 -17.31
C GLU A 118 5.86 16.86 -16.28
N ALA A 119 4.84 17.46 -15.65
CA ALA A 119 4.02 16.81 -14.63
C ALA A 119 3.52 15.43 -15.07
N PRO A 120 3.49 14.45 -14.15
CA PRO A 120 3.03 13.11 -14.44
C PRO A 120 1.58 13.11 -14.92
N ARG A 121 1.31 12.29 -15.94
CA ARG A 121 -0.05 12.01 -16.41
C ARG A 121 -0.82 11.31 -15.29
N GLY A 122 -2.09 11.66 -15.14
CA GLY A 122 -2.98 11.14 -14.10
C GLY A 122 -2.99 9.61 -14.00
N THR A 123 -3.51 8.91 -15.01
CA THR A 123 -3.61 7.44 -14.96
C THR A 123 -3.15 6.80 -16.26
N ALA A 124 -2.46 5.66 -16.19
CA ALA A 124 -2.13 4.88 -17.38
C ALA A 124 -3.35 4.09 -17.89
N PHE A 125 -4.01 3.32 -17.02
CA PHE A 125 -5.20 2.52 -17.37
C PHE A 125 -6.40 2.88 -16.50
N GLN A 126 -7.54 3.13 -17.14
CA GLN A 126 -8.78 3.48 -16.47
C GLN A 126 -9.89 2.51 -16.87
N VAL A 127 -10.48 1.85 -15.87
CA VAL A 127 -11.79 1.20 -15.96
C VAL A 127 -12.75 2.11 -15.21
N ALA A 128 -13.45 2.99 -15.90
CA ALA A 128 -14.30 4.00 -15.28
C ALA A 128 -15.72 3.92 -15.81
N GLN A 129 -16.67 3.57 -14.94
CA GLN A 129 -18.09 3.51 -15.24
C GLN A 129 -18.81 4.70 -14.61
N ALA A 130 -19.63 5.39 -15.40
CA ALA A 130 -20.54 6.40 -14.87
C ALA A 130 -21.83 5.75 -14.34
N GLU A 131 -22.42 6.32 -13.29
CA GLU A 131 -23.67 5.80 -12.69
C GLU A 131 -24.84 5.67 -13.69
N ALA A 132 -24.92 6.54 -14.68
CA ALA A 132 -25.99 6.52 -15.68
C ALA A 132 -25.84 5.39 -16.73
N GLU A 133 -24.70 4.69 -16.76
CA GLU A 133 -24.48 3.61 -17.73
C GLU A 133 -25.33 2.38 -17.38
N THR A 134 -26.08 1.89 -18.37
CA THR A 134 -26.95 0.72 -18.20
C THR A 134 -26.21 -0.61 -18.27
N THR A 135 -25.03 -0.61 -18.89
CA THR A 135 -24.18 -1.80 -19.01
C THR A 135 -23.07 -1.73 -17.99
N ARG A 136 -23.11 -2.63 -17.01
CA ARG A 136 -22.06 -2.80 -16.01
C ARG A 136 -20.75 -3.21 -16.69
N LEU A 137 -19.66 -2.53 -16.35
CA LEU A 137 -18.31 -2.93 -16.74
C LEU A 137 -17.93 -4.18 -15.95
N GLN A 138 -17.68 -5.26 -16.66
CA GLN A 138 -17.33 -6.53 -16.05
C GLN A 138 -16.42 -7.36 -16.95
N ASN A 139 -15.67 -8.28 -16.34
CA ASN A 139 -14.77 -9.19 -17.04
C ASN A 139 -13.78 -8.43 -17.93
N ILE A 140 -12.99 -7.55 -17.32
CA ILE A 140 -11.98 -6.74 -18.01
C ILE A 140 -10.61 -7.17 -17.51
N SER A 141 -9.66 -7.37 -18.43
CA SER A 141 -8.30 -7.78 -18.11
C SER A 141 -7.28 -6.81 -18.69
N ILE A 142 -6.31 -6.40 -17.88
CA ILE A 142 -5.09 -5.66 -18.26
C ILE A 142 -3.90 -6.56 -17.96
N ARG A 143 -3.09 -6.87 -18.97
CA ARG A 143 -1.96 -7.80 -18.79
C ARG A 143 -0.71 -7.47 -19.58
N ASN A 144 0.41 -7.97 -19.08
CA ASN A 144 1.73 -7.88 -19.72
C ASN A 144 2.19 -6.43 -19.94
N CYS A 145 1.79 -5.51 -19.07
CA CYS A 145 2.07 -4.07 -19.22
C CYS A 145 3.28 -3.65 -18.40
N GLN A 146 4.03 -2.68 -18.91
CA GLN A 146 5.08 -1.99 -18.18
C GLN A 146 4.65 -0.53 -18.03
N ILE A 147 4.27 -0.12 -16.82
CA ILE A 147 3.67 1.18 -16.49
C ILE A 147 4.64 1.92 -15.59
N LEU A 148 4.98 3.16 -15.94
CA LEU A 148 6.02 3.93 -15.28
C LEU A 148 5.58 5.40 -15.10
N ASN A 149 5.88 6.03 -13.95
CA ASN A 149 5.81 7.49 -13.73
C ASN A 149 4.42 8.16 -13.94
N TYR A 150 3.31 7.43 -13.81
CA TYR A 150 1.97 8.03 -13.76
C TYR A 150 1.60 8.41 -12.32
N ILE A 151 0.62 9.29 -12.11
CA ILE A 151 0.06 9.46 -10.76
C ILE A 151 -0.53 8.14 -10.27
N HIS A 152 -1.33 7.47 -11.09
CA HIS A 152 -1.81 6.11 -10.85
C HIS A 152 -1.49 5.18 -12.01
N GLY A 153 -1.05 3.96 -11.71
CA GLY A 153 -0.84 2.95 -12.75
C GLY A 153 -2.18 2.48 -13.32
N VAL A 154 -3.06 1.99 -12.45
CA VAL A 154 -4.39 1.51 -12.84
C VAL A 154 -5.45 2.05 -11.88
N ASP A 155 -6.52 2.62 -12.43
CA ASP A 155 -7.71 3.02 -11.70
C ASP A 155 -8.93 2.19 -12.10
N VAL A 156 -9.68 1.70 -11.12
CA VAL A 156 -11.01 1.11 -11.31
C VAL A 156 -12.03 1.96 -10.56
N LYS A 157 -12.90 2.67 -11.29
CA LYS A 157 -13.76 3.75 -10.79
C LYS A 157 -15.24 3.48 -11.07
N TYR A 158 -16.07 3.79 -10.06
CA TYR A 158 -17.50 3.96 -10.22
C TYR A 158 -17.88 5.41 -9.87
N ASN A 159 -18.22 6.19 -10.88
CA ASN A 159 -18.48 7.62 -10.72
C ASN A 159 -19.95 7.84 -10.36
N LEU A 160 -20.22 8.05 -9.08
CA LEU A 160 -21.54 8.36 -8.54
C LEU A 160 -21.95 9.81 -8.81
N SER A 161 -23.25 10.04 -8.99
CA SER A 161 -23.83 11.37 -9.03
C SER A 161 -23.90 12.00 -7.63
N ALA A 162 -23.93 13.33 -7.59
CA ALA A 162 -24.10 14.09 -6.35
C ALA A 162 -25.39 13.71 -5.59
N ASN A 163 -26.46 13.35 -6.30
CA ASN A 163 -27.72 12.91 -5.68
C ASN A 163 -27.57 11.58 -4.94
N THR A 164 -26.84 10.63 -5.53
CA THR A 164 -26.56 9.33 -4.89
C THR A 164 -25.65 9.50 -3.68
N ILE A 165 -24.63 10.35 -3.80
CA ILE A 165 -23.74 10.75 -2.68
C ILE A 165 -24.56 11.37 -1.54
N PHE A 166 -25.46 12.31 -1.86
CA PHE A 166 -26.36 12.90 -0.88
C PHE A 166 -27.27 11.86 -0.23
N GLY A 167 -27.83 10.94 -1.02
CA GLY A 167 -28.65 9.84 -0.52
C GLY A 167 -27.90 8.89 0.42
N LEU A 168 -26.63 8.59 0.14
CA LEU A 168 -25.76 7.84 1.06
C LEU A 168 -25.58 8.57 2.40
N ARG A 169 -25.38 9.89 2.37
CA ARG A 169 -25.27 10.72 3.59
C ARG A 169 -26.57 10.74 4.41
N GLN A 170 -27.72 10.59 3.77
CA GLN A 170 -29.04 10.52 4.42
C GLN A 170 -29.47 9.10 4.79
N GLY A 171 -28.68 8.07 4.45
CA GLY A 171 -29.05 6.67 4.64
C GLY A 171 -30.21 6.20 3.75
N THR A 172 -30.52 6.93 2.67
CA THR A 172 -31.62 6.58 1.74
C THR A 172 -31.16 5.74 0.55
N VAL A 173 -29.84 5.58 0.37
CA VAL A 173 -29.22 4.72 -0.65
C VAL A 173 -28.46 3.59 0.04
N SER A 174 -28.67 2.36 -0.43
CA SER A 174 -27.95 1.18 0.04
C SER A 174 -26.64 0.97 -0.74
N GLU A 175 -25.54 0.73 -0.02
CA GLU A 175 -24.25 0.37 -0.64
C GLU A 175 -24.32 -0.95 -1.40
N ASP A 176 -25.16 -1.91 -0.98
CA ASP A 176 -25.30 -3.18 -1.69
C ASP A 176 -25.85 -2.98 -3.10
N ILE A 177 -26.83 -2.08 -3.25
CA ILE A 177 -27.35 -1.71 -4.58
C ILE A 177 -26.23 -1.10 -5.43
N LEU A 178 -25.37 -0.26 -4.85
CA LEU A 178 -24.24 0.33 -5.58
C LEU A 178 -23.23 -0.73 -6.00
N ARG A 179 -22.91 -1.70 -5.13
CA ARG A 179 -22.03 -2.83 -5.47
C ARG A 179 -22.61 -3.68 -6.62
N THR A 180 -23.92 -3.81 -6.77
CA THR A 180 -24.50 -4.54 -7.92
C THR A 180 -24.33 -3.81 -9.25
N LYS A 181 -24.07 -2.50 -9.23
CA LYS A 181 -23.92 -1.66 -10.42
C LYS A 181 -22.46 -1.32 -10.73
N ALA A 182 -21.63 -1.16 -9.71
CA ALA A 182 -20.22 -0.80 -9.83
C ALA A 182 -19.43 -1.86 -10.62
N PRO A 183 -18.31 -1.52 -11.29
CA PRO A 183 -17.52 -2.51 -12.04
C PRO A 183 -17.14 -3.75 -11.21
N THR A 184 -17.06 -4.91 -11.87
CA THR A 184 -16.71 -6.19 -11.23
C THR A 184 -15.80 -7.05 -12.09
N ASP A 185 -15.10 -8.01 -11.48
CA ASP A 185 -14.28 -9.00 -12.20
C ASP A 185 -13.23 -8.33 -13.10
N ILE A 186 -12.56 -7.33 -12.52
CA ILE A 186 -11.48 -6.58 -13.17
C ILE A 186 -10.15 -7.19 -12.77
N LYS A 187 -9.30 -7.48 -13.75
CA LYS A 187 -8.06 -8.24 -13.56
C LYS A 187 -6.84 -7.44 -14.03
N VAL A 188 -5.80 -7.40 -13.21
CA VAL A 188 -4.49 -6.84 -13.56
C VAL A 188 -3.44 -7.91 -13.31
N PHE A 189 -2.78 -8.43 -14.34
CA PHE A 189 -1.83 -9.52 -14.12
C PHE A 189 -0.58 -9.47 -14.98
N ASN A 190 0.48 -10.10 -14.48
CA ASN A 190 1.79 -10.17 -15.12
C ASN A 190 2.29 -8.80 -15.62
N SER A 191 2.21 -7.78 -14.76
CA SER A 191 2.53 -6.40 -15.13
C SER A 191 3.54 -5.78 -14.17
N LYS A 192 4.22 -4.73 -14.62
CA LYS A 192 5.11 -3.90 -13.81
C LYS A 192 4.50 -2.51 -13.68
N ILE A 193 4.32 -2.02 -12.47
CA ILE A 193 3.79 -0.70 -12.15
C ILE A 193 4.83 -0.02 -11.26
N ILE A 194 5.54 0.93 -11.84
CA ILE A 194 6.82 1.39 -11.33
C ILE A 194 6.77 2.91 -11.15
N ASN A 195 7.27 3.38 -10.00
CA ASN A 195 7.45 4.80 -9.70
C ASN A 195 6.20 5.64 -9.94
N THR A 196 5.02 5.13 -9.59
CA THR A 196 3.82 5.97 -9.65
C THR A 196 3.93 7.11 -8.64
N HIS A 197 3.39 8.27 -8.96
CA HIS A 197 3.46 9.45 -8.11
C HIS A 197 2.37 9.51 -7.04
N GLY A 198 1.32 8.72 -7.20
CA GLY A 198 0.31 8.36 -6.21
C GLY A 198 0.33 6.84 -6.04
N SER A 199 -0.84 6.22 -5.87
CA SER A 199 -0.95 4.76 -5.70
C SER A 199 -0.59 3.99 -6.97
N GLY A 200 0.02 2.81 -6.84
CA GLY A 200 0.28 1.94 -7.99
C GLY A 200 -1.00 1.50 -8.68
N VAL A 201 -1.91 0.92 -7.89
CA VAL A 201 -3.27 0.56 -8.31
C VAL A 201 -4.26 1.15 -7.31
N TYR A 202 -5.30 1.82 -7.82
CA TYR A 202 -6.39 2.33 -7.00
C TYR A 202 -7.71 1.68 -7.42
N VAL A 203 -8.26 0.87 -6.52
CA VAL A 203 -9.59 0.27 -6.65
C VAL A 203 -10.55 1.11 -5.83
N TYR A 204 -11.35 1.93 -6.52
CA TYR A 204 -12.28 2.84 -5.87
C TYR A 204 -13.47 2.09 -5.28
N ARG A 205 -14.36 2.85 -4.67
CA ARG A 205 -15.46 2.36 -3.86
C ARG A 205 -16.41 1.43 -4.61
N TYR A 206 -16.96 0.47 -3.89
CA TYR A 206 -17.99 -0.50 -4.33
C TYR A 206 -17.57 -1.53 -5.39
N ILE A 207 -16.33 -1.49 -5.87
CA ILE A 207 -15.83 -2.48 -6.83
C ILE A 207 -15.77 -3.87 -6.18
N THR A 208 -16.24 -4.88 -6.92
CA THR A 208 -16.25 -6.27 -6.45
C THR A 208 -15.36 -7.17 -7.30
N ASN A 209 -14.82 -8.24 -6.71
CA ASN A 209 -14.06 -9.29 -7.41
C ASN A 209 -12.87 -8.77 -8.22
N PHE A 210 -12.19 -7.72 -7.76
CA PHE A 210 -10.93 -7.27 -8.35
C PHE A 210 -9.85 -8.34 -8.17
N GLN A 211 -9.03 -8.59 -9.18
CA GLN A 211 -7.96 -9.59 -9.11
C GLN A 211 -6.64 -8.98 -9.56
N MET A 212 -5.59 -9.16 -8.76
CA MET A 212 -4.23 -8.83 -9.15
C MET A 212 -3.31 -10.03 -8.95
N SER A 213 -2.54 -10.40 -9.98
CA SER A 213 -1.61 -11.52 -9.85
C SER A 213 -0.31 -11.38 -10.63
N ALA A 214 0.79 -11.90 -10.07
CA ALA A 214 2.12 -11.83 -10.68
C ALA A 214 2.51 -10.40 -11.11
N THR A 215 2.09 -9.39 -10.35
CA THR A 215 2.31 -7.98 -10.67
C THR A 215 3.36 -7.40 -9.73
N HIS A 216 4.27 -6.60 -10.26
CA HIS A 216 5.27 -5.88 -9.46
C HIS A 216 4.83 -4.44 -9.31
N VAL A 217 4.59 -4.00 -8.08
CA VAL A 217 4.30 -2.60 -7.76
C VAL A 217 5.45 -2.06 -6.94
N LYS A 218 6.22 -1.13 -7.52
CA LYS A 218 7.43 -0.62 -6.90
C LYS A 218 7.51 0.90 -6.92
N GLY A 219 7.97 1.48 -5.82
CA GLY A 219 8.30 2.90 -5.78
C GLY A 219 7.11 3.85 -5.84
N ALA A 220 5.90 3.41 -5.48
CA ALA A 220 4.71 4.24 -5.53
C ALA A 220 4.76 5.40 -4.51
N GLY A 221 4.21 6.55 -4.90
CA GLY A 221 3.88 7.70 -4.06
C GLY A 221 3.01 7.26 -2.89
N GLY A 222 1.78 6.87 -3.18
CA GLY A 222 0.90 6.31 -2.16
C GLY A 222 1.19 4.84 -1.86
N PRO A 223 0.18 4.11 -1.39
CA PRO A 223 0.26 2.66 -1.30
C PRO A 223 0.49 2.01 -2.65
N GLY A 224 1.11 0.84 -2.66
CA GLY A 224 1.22 0.04 -3.88
C GLY A 224 -0.17 -0.31 -4.43
N LEU A 225 -1.09 -0.72 -3.56
CA LEU A 225 -2.50 -0.95 -3.88
C LEU A 225 -3.41 -0.32 -2.82
N TYR A 226 -4.42 0.42 -3.28
CA TYR A 226 -5.48 0.98 -2.44
C TYR A 226 -6.81 0.30 -2.72
N LEU A 227 -7.39 -0.36 -1.72
CA LEU A 227 -8.73 -0.93 -1.75
C LEU A 227 -9.68 -0.03 -0.96
N ASP A 228 -10.40 0.83 -1.67
CA ASP A 228 -11.23 1.88 -1.07
C ASP A 228 -12.55 1.34 -0.50
N SER A 229 -13.28 2.21 0.19
CA SER A 229 -14.44 1.84 0.97
C SER A 229 -15.53 1.13 0.18
N GLY A 230 -16.04 0.05 0.79
CA GLY A 230 -17.11 -0.75 0.22
C GLY A 230 -16.65 -1.68 -0.89
N THR A 231 -15.37 -1.73 -1.26
CA THR A 231 -14.86 -2.80 -2.12
C THR A 231 -14.97 -4.15 -1.42
N ARG A 232 -15.25 -5.22 -2.18
CA ARG A 232 -15.40 -6.57 -1.65
C ARG A 232 -14.73 -7.63 -2.52
N ALA A 233 -14.30 -8.71 -1.88
CA ALA A 233 -13.86 -9.94 -2.56
C ALA A 233 -12.68 -9.76 -3.54
N ALA A 234 -11.84 -8.74 -3.33
CA ALA A 234 -10.59 -8.60 -4.09
C ALA A 234 -9.61 -9.74 -3.77
N THR A 235 -8.93 -10.27 -4.77
CA THR A 235 -7.90 -11.32 -4.63
C THR A 235 -6.55 -10.83 -5.17
N ILE A 236 -5.56 -10.74 -4.30
CA ILE A 236 -4.20 -10.27 -4.62
C ILE A 236 -3.23 -11.41 -4.38
N LYS A 237 -2.62 -11.94 -5.43
CA LYS A 237 -1.85 -13.18 -5.36
C LYS A 237 -0.48 -13.12 -6.03
N GLY A 238 0.56 -13.64 -5.39
CA GLY A 238 1.85 -13.84 -6.06
C GLY A 238 2.48 -12.55 -6.59
N SER A 239 2.15 -11.40 -6.00
CA SER A 239 2.59 -10.08 -6.42
C SER A 239 3.68 -9.55 -5.49
N PHE A 240 4.40 -8.54 -5.95
CA PHE A 240 5.57 -8.00 -5.27
C PHE A 240 5.39 -6.50 -5.02
N PHE A 241 5.44 -6.09 -3.76
CA PHE A 241 5.28 -4.71 -3.30
C PHE A 241 6.57 -4.23 -2.66
N GLU A 242 7.30 -3.34 -3.34
CA GLU A 242 8.61 -2.89 -2.85
C GLU A 242 8.77 -1.38 -2.89
N GLY A 243 9.24 -0.81 -1.79
CA GLY A 243 9.62 0.59 -1.76
C GLY A 243 8.47 1.57 -1.99
N ASN A 244 7.23 1.22 -1.67
CA ASN A 244 6.09 2.14 -1.83
C ASN A 244 6.00 3.11 -0.65
N GLY A 245 5.15 4.14 -0.75
CA GLY A 245 4.86 5.08 0.32
C GLY A 245 5.77 6.29 0.39
N PHE A 246 6.18 6.80 -0.77
CA PHE A 246 6.69 8.18 -0.90
C PHE A 246 5.57 9.20 -0.55
N SER A 247 5.76 10.51 -0.72
CA SER A 247 4.56 11.38 -0.67
C SER A 247 3.75 11.17 -1.94
N SER A 248 2.42 11.20 -1.84
CA SER A 248 1.60 11.44 -3.03
C SER A 248 2.00 12.77 -3.66
N TYR A 249 2.02 12.81 -4.99
CA TYR A 249 2.24 14.05 -5.73
C TYR A 249 1.12 15.03 -5.47
N ASP A 250 1.51 16.23 -5.05
CA ASP A 250 0.61 17.36 -4.89
C ASP A 250 0.63 18.17 -6.20
N GLU A 251 -0.53 18.30 -6.84
CA GLU A 251 -0.66 19.04 -8.10
C GLU A 251 -0.38 20.55 -7.95
N THR A 252 -0.52 21.08 -6.73
CA THR A 252 -0.32 22.49 -6.39
C THR A 252 1.16 22.82 -6.31
N THR A 253 1.90 22.08 -5.48
CA THR A 253 3.34 22.28 -5.29
C THR A 253 4.17 21.59 -6.36
N ARG A 254 3.64 20.53 -6.97
CA ARG A 254 4.29 19.68 -7.98
C ARG A 254 5.60 19.05 -7.50
N VAL A 255 5.67 18.78 -6.20
CA VAL A 255 6.84 18.21 -5.52
C VAL A 255 6.46 16.83 -4.95
N ARG A 256 7.48 16.01 -4.74
CA ARG A 256 7.40 14.74 -4.01
C ARG A 256 8.42 14.72 -2.87
N ALA A 257 8.02 14.22 -1.71
CA ALA A 257 8.87 14.00 -0.56
C ALA A 257 9.42 12.56 -0.54
N ALA A 258 10.54 12.39 0.15
CA ALA A 258 11.16 11.10 0.45
C ALA A 258 10.26 10.22 1.33
N ARG A 259 10.49 8.90 1.33
CA ARG A 259 9.77 7.97 2.23
C ARG A 259 10.14 8.24 3.70
N ARG A 260 9.32 7.69 4.60
CA ARG A 260 9.54 7.66 6.06
C ARG A 260 9.62 9.03 6.72
N THR A 261 9.07 10.06 6.08
CA THR A 261 8.90 11.37 6.70
C THR A 261 7.50 11.47 7.31
N ASP A 262 7.28 12.43 8.20
CA ASP A 262 5.93 12.69 8.76
C ASP A 262 4.90 13.04 7.69
N LEU A 263 5.36 13.46 6.51
CA LEU A 263 4.55 13.78 5.34
C LEU A 263 4.36 12.59 4.38
N ALA A 264 5.10 11.50 4.56
CA ALA A 264 5.20 10.39 3.62
C ALA A 264 5.59 9.08 4.30
N LYS A 265 4.57 8.35 4.78
CA LYS A 265 4.66 7.01 5.35
C LYS A 265 3.44 6.23 4.91
N ARG A 266 3.59 5.29 3.96
CA ARG A 266 2.48 4.43 3.51
C ARG A 266 2.87 2.97 3.37
N GLU A 267 1.85 2.17 3.51
CA GLU A 267 1.76 0.72 3.40
C GLU A 267 1.89 0.19 1.95
N GLY A 268 2.29 -1.06 1.78
CA GLY A 268 2.25 -1.74 0.49
C GLY A 268 0.82 -1.94 -0.03
N ILE A 269 -0.10 -2.37 0.84
CA ILE A 269 -1.53 -2.49 0.56
C ILE A 269 -2.35 -1.80 1.66
N ALA A 270 -3.24 -0.91 1.24
CA ALA A 270 -4.27 -0.29 2.08
C ALA A 270 -5.61 -1.01 1.91
N ILE A 271 -6.21 -1.46 3.00
CA ILE A 271 -7.58 -1.96 3.07
C ILE A 271 -8.41 -0.94 3.85
N ASP A 272 -9.02 0.00 3.13
CA ASP A 272 -9.77 1.10 3.71
C ASP A 272 -11.28 0.80 3.69
N SER A 273 -11.84 0.54 4.87
CA SER A 273 -13.29 0.37 5.06
C SER A 273 -13.89 -0.63 4.07
N SER A 274 -13.15 -1.72 3.82
CA SER A 274 -13.39 -2.71 2.76
C SER A 274 -12.97 -4.09 3.21
N GLY A 275 -13.53 -5.16 2.63
CA GLY A 275 -13.44 -6.46 3.29
C GLY A 275 -13.70 -7.66 2.43
N GLN A 276 -13.55 -8.84 3.05
CA GLN A 276 -13.61 -10.13 2.35
C GLN A 276 -12.51 -10.30 1.29
N HIS A 277 -11.39 -9.59 1.46
CA HIS A 277 -10.26 -9.67 0.55
C HIS A 277 -9.38 -10.88 0.87
N VAL A 278 -8.72 -11.41 -0.16
CA VAL A 278 -7.72 -12.47 -0.05
C VAL A 278 -6.38 -11.93 -0.54
N ILE A 279 -5.43 -11.78 0.38
CA ILE A 279 -4.06 -11.34 0.11
C ILE A 279 -3.14 -12.54 0.33
N GLN A 280 -2.71 -13.19 -0.75
CA GLN A 280 -2.06 -14.50 -0.66
C GLN A 280 -0.73 -14.61 -1.41
N SER A 281 0.28 -15.21 -0.78
CA SER A 281 1.56 -15.55 -1.44
C SER A 281 2.25 -14.35 -2.09
N ASN A 282 2.06 -13.15 -1.56
CA ASN A 282 2.74 -11.95 -2.02
C ASN A 282 4.05 -11.77 -1.26
N SER A 283 4.92 -10.90 -1.78
CA SER A 283 6.10 -10.43 -1.07
C SER A 283 6.05 -8.93 -0.88
N PHE A 284 6.34 -8.49 0.34
CA PHE A 284 6.40 -7.11 0.77
C PHE A 284 7.82 -6.82 1.21
N LYS A 285 8.41 -5.76 0.66
CA LYS A 285 9.77 -5.38 0.98
C LYS A 285 9.90 -3.88 1.13
N ASP A 286 10.40 -3.45 2.28
CA ASP A 286 10.88 -2.09 2.45
C ASP A 286 9.83 -1.03 2.07
N ASN A 287 8.57 -1.17 2.45
CA ASN A 287 7.60 -0.10 2.20
C ASN A 287 7.81 1.05 3.22
N GLY A 288 7.22 2.21 2.94
CA GLY A 288 7.46 3.44 3.69
C GLY A 288 6.96 3.40 5.12
N ASP A 289 5.92 2.60 5.38
CA ASP A 289 5.40 2.38 6.74
C ASP A 289 5.16 0.88 7.02
N GLY A 290 4.76 0.07 6.04
CA GLY A 290 4.53 -1.35 6.35
C GLY A 290 3.95 -2.16 5.20
N GLY A 291 3.65 -3.42 5.48
CA GLY A 291 3.16 -4.36 4.48
C GLY A 291 1.68 -4.16 4.13
N VAL A 292 0.78 -4.60 5.01
CA VAL A 292 -0.68 -4.57 4.79
C VAL A 292 -1.40 -3.93 5.96
N TYR A 293 -2.04 -2.78 5.73
CA TYR A 293 -2.79 -2.05 6.77
C TYR A 293 -4.29 -2.14 6.52
N LEU A 294 -5.02 -2.41 7.59
CA LEU A 294 -6.47 -2.50 7.61
C LEU A 294 -6.98 -1.40 8.52
N TYR A 295 -7.83 -0.54 8.00
CA TYR A 295 -8.42 0.54 8.78
C TYR A 295 -9.76 0.96 8.20
N LYS A 296 -10.63 1.50 9.04
CA LYS A 296 -11.76 2.30 8.63
C LYS A 296 -11.35 3.76 8.60
N ASN A 297 -11.40 4.38 7.43
CA ASN A 297 -11.27 5.83 7.34
C ASN A 297 -12.50 6.50 7.97
N CYS A 298 -12.26 7.54 8.76
CA CYS A 298 -13.30 8.25 9.53
C CYS A 298 -14.18 9.19 8.68
N TRP A 299 -14.16 9.06 7.34
CA TRP A 299 -14.70 10.04 6.40
C TRP A 299 -14.02 11.41 6.57
N GLU A 300 -12.71 11.42 6.34
CA GLU A 300 -11.75 12.48 6.70
C GLU A 300 -12.01 13.89 6.16
N ASN A 301 -12.93 14.05 5.20
CA ASN A 301 -13.28 15.33 4.57
C ASN A 301 -14.80 15.56 4.55
N SER A 302 -15.50 15.27 5.65
CA SER A 302 -16.95 15.24 5.71
C SER A 302 -17.68 16.55 5.36
N ALA A 303 -17.03 17.71 5.53
CA ALA A 303 -17.59 18.99 5.09
C ALA A 303 -17.64 19.15 3.56
N ASN A 304 -16.85 18.37 2.80
CA ASN A 304 -16.96 18.35 1.35
C ASN A 304 -18.26 17.65 0.95
N ALA A 305 -19.10 18.33 0.17
CA ALA A 305 -20.37 17.80 -0.31
C ALA A 305 -20.21 16.55 -1.19
N ASN A 306 -19.07 16.43 -1.88
CA ASN A 306 -18.74 15.34 -2.79
C ASN A 306 -18.06 14.14 -2.10
N GLU A 307 -17.80 14.24 -0.79
CA GLU A 307 -17.34 13.13 0.02
C GLU A 307 -18.54 12.39 0.64
N TRP A 308 -18.41 11.07 0.81
CA TRP A 308 -19.48 10.26 1.37
C TRP A 308 -19.03 9.31 2.49
N PRO A 309 -19.95 8.95 3.42
CA PRO A 309 -19.61 8.23 4.65
C PRO A 309 -18.91 6.91 4.38
N ARG A 310 -18.03 6.49 5.28
CA ARG A 310 -17.44 5.15 5.28
C ARG A 310 -18.30 4.27 6.20
N LEU A 311 -19.14 3.41 5.62
CA LEU A 311 -20.15 2.65 6.39
C LEU A 311 -19.65 1.26 6.80
N ASP A 312 -18.71 0.71 6.03
CA ASP A 312 -18.08 -0.58 6.29
C ASP A 312 -16.82 -0.44 7.17
N GLY A 313 -16.47 -1.52 7.88
CA GLY A 313 -15.13 -1.73 8.45
C GLY A 313 -14.22 -2.57 7.53
N ALA A 314 -12.94 -2.62 7.88
CA ALA A 314 -11.92 -3.44 7.22
C ALA A 314 -11.97 -4.92 7.66
N ASN A 315 -13.15 -5.54 7.51
CA ASN A 315 -13.50 -6.79 8.16
C ASN A 315 -13.35 -8.03 7.25
N ASN A 316 -13.20 -9.20 7.87
CA ASN A 316 -13.27 -10.52 7.21
C ASN A 316 -12.23 -10.74 6.10
N ASN A 317 -11.05 -10.12 6.20
CA ASN A 317 -9.96 -10.31 5.25
C ASN A 317 -9.12 -11.53 5.62
N LYS A 318 -8.56 -12.19 4.61
CA LYS A 318 -7.60 -13.28 4.75
C LYS A 318 -6.25 -12.85 4.20
N ILE A 319 -5.23 -12.83 5.06
CA ILE A 319 -3.85 -12.51 4.71
C ILE A 319 -3.00 -13.77 4.96
N ASP A 320 -2.68 -14.47 3.89
CA ASP A 320 -2.20 -15.86 3.95
C ASP A 320 -0.92 -16.13 3.16
N GLY A 321 0.08 -16.75 3.79
CA GLY A 321 1.25 -17.25 3.07
C GLY A 321 2.14 -16.19 2.44
N ASN A 322 2.09 -14.94 2.91
CA ASN A 322 2.89 -13.84 2.38
C ASN A 322 4.27 -13.78 3.04
N TYR A 323 5.22 -13.13 2.38
CA TYR A 323 6.54 -12.84 2.92
C TYR A 323 6.71 -11.34 3.14
N PHE A 324 7.06 -10.95 4.36
CA PHE A 324 7.33 -9.57 4.76
C PHE A 324 8.79 -9.42 5.15
N PHE A 325 9.48 -8.46 4.55
CA PHE A 325 10.90 -8.23 4.76
C PHE A 325 11.22 -6.74 4.90
N ASN A 326 11.91 -6.36 5.98
CA ASN A 326 12.28 -4.96 6.22
C ASN A 326 11.10 -3.98 6.26
N GLU A 327 10.04 -4.37 6.97
CA GLU A 327 8.88 -3.51 7.19
C GLU A 327 8.91 -2.93 8.62
N THR A 328 8.40 -1.71 8.82
CA THR A 328 8.18 -1.18 10.17
C THR A 328 7.07 -1.99 10.86
N VAL A 329 5.95 -2.22 10.17
CA VAL A 329 4.93 -3.20 10.60
C VAL A 329 4.55 -4.12 9.45
N GLY A 330 4.60 -5.44 9.65
CA GLY A 330 4.19 -6.40 8.63
C GLY A 330 2.69 -6.31 8.31
N ILE A 331 1.84 -6.50 9.32
CA ILE A 331 0.38 -6.36 9.21
C ILE A 331 -0.16 -5.54 10.38
N TRP A 332 -1.02 -4.55 10.11
CA TRP A 332 -1.66 -3.75 11.15
C TRP A 332 -3.18 -3.75 10.99
N VAL A 333 -3.86 -4.38 11.96
CA VAL A 333 -5.32 -4.44 12.04
C VAL A 333 -5.84 -3.28 12.89
N ALA A 334 -6.75 -2.49 12.31
CA ALA A 334 -7.28 -1.24 12.85
C ALA A 334 -6.17 -0.21 13.15
N GLU A 335 -5.37 0.11 12.13
CA GLU A 335 -4.21 1.00 12.24
C GLU A 335 -4.53 2.37 12.84
N ARG A 336 -5.74 2.89 12.60
CA ARG A 336 -6.16 4.21 13.06
C ARG A 336 -6.81 4.21 14.44
N ALA A 337 -6.98 3.05 15.10
CA ALA A 337 -7.69 2.95 16.38
C ALA A 337 -7.08 3.83 17.49
N ASP A 338 -5.76 3.90 17.56
CA ASP A 338 -5.02 4.69 18.55
C ASP A 338 -4.39 5.98 17.98
N ARG A 339 -4.71 6.31 16.72
CA ARG A 339 -4.13 7.47 16.03
C ARG A 339 -4.92 8.73 16.35
N ASP A 340 -4.19 9.81 16.65
CA ASP A 340 -4.79 11.13 16.72
C ASP A 340 -5.18 11.61 15.32
N LEU A 341 -6.47 11.85 15.13
CA LEU A 341 -7.06 12.31 13.88
C LEU A 341 -7.64 13.73 14.01
N ALA A 342 -7.13 14.53 14.95
CA ALA A 342 -7.60 15.90 15.15
C ALA A 342 -7.46 16.81 13.92
N ASP A 343 -6.45 16.56 13.09
CA ASP A 343 -6.21 17.30 11.84
C ASP A 343 -7.17 16.90 10.71
N PHE A 344 -7.99 15.86 10.92
CA PHE A 344 -8.93 15.34 9.93
C PHE A 344 -10.31 15.94 10.21
N ASN A 345 -11.06 16.22 9.15
CA ASN A 345 -12.45 16.63 9.26
C ASN A 345 -13.38 15.41 9.18
N CYS A 346 -13.15 14.46 10.10
CA CYS A 346 -13.87 13.20 10.17
C CYS A 346 -15.38 13.42 10.34
N GLY A 347 -16.18 12.63 9.62
CA GLY A 347 -17.63 12.60 9.75
C GLY A 347 -18.16 11.52 10.69
N ASP A 348 -17.32 10.56 11.10
CA ASP A 348 -17.67 9.61 12.16
C ASP A 348 -17.81 10.30 13.53
N PRO A 349 -18.56 9.73 14.48
CA PRO A 349 -18.57 10.19 15.86
C PRO A 349 -17.21 10.02 16.54
N ILE A 350 -16.78 11.03 17.30
CA ILE A 350 -15.62 10.94 18.20
C ILE A 350 -15.95 9.96 19.32
N VAL A 351 -15.07 8.99 19.57
CA VAL A 351 -15.23 8.02 20.68
C VAL A 351 -14.42 8.39 21.91
N LEU A 352 -13.30 9.10 21.73
CA LEU A 352 -12.46 9.61 22.80
C LEU A 352 -11.86 10.95 22.38
N GLN A 353 -11.80 11.90 23.32
CA GLN A 353 -11.12 13.18 23.13
C GLN A 353 -10.21 13.46 24.33
N GLU A 354 -8.95 13.78 24.05
CA GLU A 354 -7.92 14.06 25.06
C GLU A 354 -7.23 15.38 24.74
N GLY A 355 -7.69 16.46 25.37
CA GLY A 355 -7.28 17.81 24.99
C GLY A 355 -7.70 18.12 23.54
N SER A 356 -6.72 18.41 22.69
CA SER A 356 -6.93 18.67 21.25
C SER A 356 -7.01 17.39 20.42
N LYS A 357 -6.58 16.24 20.95
CA LYS A 357 -6.52 14.98 20.22
C LYS A 357 -7.92 14.38 20.05
N LYS A 358 -8.21 13.84 18.88
CA LYS A 358 -9.51 13.23 18.56
C LYS A 358 -9.33 11.82 18.04
N PHE A 359 -10.08 10.89 18.62
CA PHE A 359 -10.04 9.48 18.24
C PHE A 359 -11.43 9.01 17.80
N TYR A 360 -11.43 8.14 16.80
CA TYR A 360 -12.63 7.61 16.14
C TYR A 360 -12.57 6.09 16.15
N ARG A 361 -13.73 5.43 16.02
CA ARG A 361 -13.74 3.97 15.99
C ARG A 361 -13.21 3.44 14.66
N ASP A 362 -12.10 2.73 14.72
CA ASP A 362 -11.56 1.98 13.60
C ASP A 362 -12.05 0.52 13.68
N TYR A 363 -12.89 0.11 12.72
CA TYR A 363 -13.43 -1.25 12.64
C TYR A 363 -12.64 -2.08 11.64
N ALA A 364 -12.05 -3.18 12.08
CA ALA A 364 -11.30 -4.16 11.30
C ALA A 364 -11.35 -5.56 11.97
N SER A 365 -12.54 -6.11 12.16
CA SER A 365 -12.75 -7.36 12.90
C SER A 365 -12.77 -8.61 12.03
N THR A 366 -12.57 -9.77 12.68
CA THR A 366 -12.73 -11.10 12.07
C THR A 366 -11.75 -11.36 10.92
N ASN A 367 -10.54 -10.80 11.02
CA ASN A 367 -9.48 -11.00 10.05
C ASN A 367 -8.69 -12.30 10.35
N ILE A 368 -8.23 -12.99 9.31
CA ILE A 368 -7.45 -14.23 9.43
C ILE A 368 -6.05 -13.97 8.88
N LEU A 369 -5.04 -14.07 9.75
CA LEU A 369 -3.64 -13.82 9.45
C LEU A 369 -2.87 -15.14 9.61
N SER A 370 -2.61 -15.84 8.50
CA SER A 370 -2.06 -17.20 8.56
C SER A 370 -0.87 -17.49 7.65
N ASN A 371 0.00 -18.42 8.06
CA ASN A 371 1.11 -18.91 7.23
C ASN A 371 2.09 -17.83 6.72
N ASN A 372 2.07 -16.62 7.27
CA ASN A 372 2.94 -15.56 6.79
C ASN A 372 4.34 -15.70 7.39
N ARG A 373 5.34 -15.32 6.61
CA ARG A 373 6.74 -15.23 7.07
C ARG A 373 7.11 -13.77 7.25
N PHE A 374 7.64 -13.47 8.42
CA PHE A 374 8.05 -12.15 8.86
C PHE A 374 9.54 -12.19 9.16
N ASP A 375 10.33 -11.36 8.50
CA ASP A 375 11.77 -11.37 8.66
C ASP A 375 12.36 -9.95 8.64
N MET A 376 13.25 -9.64 9.58
CA MET A 376 13.94 -8.34 9.69
C MET A 376 12.93 -7.19 9.74
N MET A 377 12.27 -6.97 10.86
CA MET A 377 11.22 -5.94 10.99
C MET A 377 11.15 -5.36 12.37
N GLN A 378 10.51 -4.20 12.51
CA GLN A 378 10.30 -3.64 13.84
C GLN A 378 9.20 -4.40 14.58
N THR A 379 8.01 -4.53 14.00
CA THR A 379 6.88 -5.29 14.58
C THR A 379 6.26 -6.22 13.55
N GLY A 380 5.97 -7.47 13.94
CA GLY A 380 5.33 -8.44 13.05
C GLY A 380 3.89 -8.11 12.73
N ILE A 381 3.02 -8.27 13.72
CA ILE A 381 1.58 -8.04 13.58
C ILE A 381 1.10 -7.15 14.73
N LYS A 382 0.35 -6.10 14.39
CA LYS A 382 -0.39 -5.28 15.35
C LYS A 382 -1.89 -5.54 15.22
N VAL A 383 -2.58 -5.72 16.35
CA VAL A 383 -4.04 -5.95 16.39
C VAL A 383 -4.71 -5.02 17.37
N MET A 384 -5.59 -4.16 16.84
CA MET A 384 -6.35 -3.18 17.62
C MET A 384 -7.87 -3.37 17.52
N ASP A 385 -8.35 -4.45 16.89
CA ASP A 385 -9.77 -4.79 16.81
C ASP A 385 -10.05 -6.28 17.03
N ASP A 386 -11.33 -6.62 17.20
CA ASP A 386 -11.76 -7.92 17.74
C ASP A 386 -11.68 -9.09 16.75
N ASN A 387 -11.73 -10.30 17.31
CA ASN A 387 -11.96 -11.56 16.59
C ASN A 387 -10.90 -11.88 15.52
N THR A 388 -9.72 -11.28 15.59
CA THR A 388 -8.62 -11.61 14.67
C THR A 388 -8.03 -12.97 15.02
N VAL A 389 -7.83 -13.82 14.01
CA VAL A 389 -7.16 -15.12 14.15
C VAL A 389 -5.74 -15.01 13.62
N ILE A 390 -4.75 -15.38 14.44
CA ILE A 390 -3.33 -15.34 14.10
C ILE A 390 -2.72 -16.72 14.28
N GLU A 391 -2.43 -17.42 13.18
CA GLU A 391 -1.93 -18.80 13.26
C GLU A 391 -0.93 -19.17 12.17
N ARG A 392 -0.02 -20.09 12.51
CA ARG A 392 0.96 -20.70 11.59
C ARG A 392 1.90 -19.69 10.94
N ASN A 393 2.06 -18.50 11.52
CA ASN A 393 3.03 -17.52 11.07
C ASN A 393 4.42 -17.85 11.61
N THR A 394 5.46 -17.42 10.89
CA THR A 394 6.87 -17.58 11.27
C THR A 394 7.53 -16.21 11.36
N PHE A 395 8.13 -15.91 12.49
CA PHE A 395 8.83 -14.66 12.77
C PHE A 395 10.32 -14.93 12.94
N ALA A 396 11.14 -14.08 12.33
CA ALA A 396 12.59 -14.09 12.47
C ALA A 396 13.09 -12.65 12.53
N ARG A 397 14.08 -12.38 13.39
CA ARG A 397 14.75 -11.06 13.47
C ARG A 397 13.74 -9.89 13.60
N VAL A 398 12.81 -10.00 14.54
CA VAL A 398 11.86 -8.94 14.86
C VAL A 398 12.39 -8.13 16.05
N GLU A 399 12.44 -6.81 15.92
CA GLU A 399 13.07 -5.90 16.89
C GLU A 399 12.22 -5.68 18.15
N ASN A 400 10.95 -5.33 17.99
CA ASN A 400 10.03 -5.06 19.09
C ASN A 400 9.27 -6.34 19.48
N TYR A 401 8.13 -6.58 18.85
CA TYR A 401 7.25 -7.70 19.14
C TYR A 401 6.87 -8.43 17.86
N ASP A 402 6.84 -9.76 17.92
CA ASP A 402 6.25 -10.57 16.85
C ASP A 402 4.75 -10.24 16.75
N LEU A 403 4.09 -10.13 17.90
CA LEU A 403 2.67 -9.79 18.03
C LEU A 403 2.47 -8.69 19.07
N ASP A 404 1.73 -7.65 18.71
CA ASP A 404 1.35 -6.55 19.60
C ASP A 404 -0.16 -6.31 19.55
N ILE A 405 -0.85 -6.65 20.65
CA ILE A 405 -2.31 -6.78 20.70
C ILE A 405 -2.86 -5.87 21.79
N GLY A 406 -3.76 -4.97 21.41
CA GLY A 406 -4.46 -4.04 22.29
C GLY A 406 -4.50 -2.62 21.76
N SER A 407 -5.50 -1.86 22.21
CA SER A 407 -5.63 -0.44 21.90
C SER A 407 -5.95 0.33 23.18
N ARG A 408 -5.22 1.43 23.38
CA ARG A 408 -5.38 2.32 24.53
C ARG A 408 -6.71 3.05 24.47
N VAL A 409 -7.10 3.53 23.28
CA VAL A 409 -8.37 4.22 23.06
C VAL A 409 -9.53 3.28 23.36
N ARG A 410 -9.47 2.05 22.86
CA ARG A 410 -10.48 1.02 23.10
C ARG A 410 -10.63 0.68 24.58
N LEU A 411 -9.54 0.54 25.32
CA LEU A 411 -9.60 0.37 26.77
C LEU A 411 -10.27 1.57 27.45
N ALA A 412 -9.88 2.79 27.09
CA ALA A 412 -10.37 4.02 27.73
C ALA A 412 -11.89 4.21 27.58
N ILE A 413 -12.48 3.68 26.50
CA ILE A 413 -13.93 3.72 26.27
C ILE A 413 -14.68 2.47 26.80
N GLY A 414 -13.98 1.59 27.53
CA GLY A 414 -14.58 0.37 28.11
C GLY A 414 -14.85 -0.75 27.10
N ASP A 415 -14.21 -0.69 25.94
CA ASP A 415 -14.36 -1.64 24.82
C ASP A 415 -12.99 -2.23 24.45
N ALA A 416 -12.25 -2.78 25.41
CA ALA A 416 -10.92 -3.33 25.17
C ALA A 416 -10.93 -4.42 24.08
N VAL A 417 -9.81 -4.55 23.35
CA VAL A 417 -9.66 -5.56 22.29
C VAL A 417 -9.95 -6.96 22.84
N SER A 418 -10.78 -7.72 22.16
CA SER A 418 -11.28 -8.99 22.64
C SER A 418 -11.28 -10.08 21.57
N ASN A 419 -11.22 -11.33 22.03
CA ASN A 419 -11.32 -12.55 21.22
C ASN A 419 -10.25 -12.64 20.13
N THR A 420 -9.04 -12.11 20.38
CA THR A 420 -7.92 -12.35 19.45
C THR A 420 -7.39 -13.76 19.67
N ASN A 421 -7.62 -14.65 18.69
CA ASN A 421 -7.19 -16.04 18.77
C ASN A 421 -5.77 -16.20 18.24
N VAL A 422 -4.81 -16.32 19.14
CA VAL A 422 -3.40 -16.61 18.80
C VAL A 422 -3.16 -18.11 18.88
N GLY A 423 -3.08 -18.75 17.71
CA GLY A 423 -2.79 -20.17 17.57
C GLY A 423 -1.28 -20.48 17.55
N THR A 424 -0.92 -21.61 16.94
CA THR A 424 0.47 -22.07 16.83
C THR A 424 1.26 -21.17 15.89
N ASN A 425 2.21 -20.38 16.38
CA ASN A 425 3.15 -19.60 15.56
C ASN A 425 4.60 -19.94 15.95
N THR A 426 5.55 -19.70 15.04
CA THR A 426 6.99 -19.80 15.32
C THR A 426 7.53 -18.40 15.59
N TYR A 427 7.93 -18.14 16.83
CA TYR A 427 8.34 -16.81 17.30
C TYR A 427 9.85 -16.56 17.13
N SER A 428 10.22 -15.30 16.95
CA SER A 428 11.61 -14.88 16.72
C SER A 428 12.46 -14.90 18.00
N LYS A 429 11.83 -14.75 19.17
CA LYS A 429 12.46 -14.69 20.50
C LYS A 429 11.47 -15.00 21.62
N ALA A 430 11.97 -15.23 22.83
CA ALA A 430 11.12 -15.36 24.02
C ALA A 430 10.40 -14.03 24.33
N ASN A 431 9.20 -14.11 24.92
CA ASN A 431 8.39 -12.94 25.29
C ASN A 431 8.12 -11.96 24.12
N SER A 432 8.01 -12.48 22.89
CA SER A 432 7.79 -11.66 21.69
C SER A 432 6.32 -11.31 21.43
N ILE A 433 5.42 -11.72 22.32
CA ILE A 433 3.99 -11.38 22.27
C ILE A 433 3.71 -10.36 23.37
N ARG A 434 3.13 -9.21 23.00
CA ARG A 434 2.63 -8.22 23.94
C ARG A 434 1.12 -8.15 23.87
N TYR A 435 0.47 -8.52 24.98
CA TYR A 435 -0.92 -8.14 25.26
C TYR A 435 -0.90 -6.88 26.11
N GLN A 436 -1.60 -5.84 25.68
CA GLN A 436 -1.66 -4.56 26.37
C GLN A 436 -3.09 -4.04 26.43
N TYR A 437 -3.31 -3.06 27.30
CA TYR A 437 -4.57 -2.33 27.43
C TYR A 437 -5.78 -3.25 27.64
N GLY A 438 -5.63 -4.28 28.47
CA GLY A 438 -6.72 -5.20 28.80
C GLY A 438 -7.14 -6.11 27.65
N ALA A 439 -6.31 -6.25 26.61
CA ALA A 439 -6.59 -7.16 25.51
C ALA A 439 -6.75 -8.61 25.97
N GLN A 440 -7.77 -9.30 25.42
CA GLN A 440 -8.13 -10.69 25.74
C GLN A 440 -8.10 -11.61 24.52
#